data_AF-A0A125DM98-F1
#
_entry.id   AF-A0A125DM98-F1
#
_cell.length_a   1.000
_cell.length_b   1.000
_cell.length_c   1.000
_cell.angle_alpha   90.00
_cell.angle_beta   90.00
_cell.angle_gamma   90.00
#
_symmetry.space_group_name_H-M   'P 1'
#
loop_
_entity.id
_entity.type
_entity.pdbx_description
1 polymer ?
#
loop_
_entity_poly.entity_id
_entity_poly.type
_entity_poly.pdbx_seq_one_letter_code
_entity_poly.pdbx_strand_id
1 'polypeptide(L)' 'MNGYVAFYKGRRTEVQAATSFDAQKTAAAFFKVNPKKAYEVTVMLAEKDGQQVVHTPDF' A
#
# COMPACT_ATOMS: atom_id res chain seq x y z
N MET A 1 -1.48 -4.16 13.68
CA MET A 1 -0.64 -3.78 12.53
C MET A 1 -1.41 -4.17 11.29
N ASN A 2 -1.46 -3.31 10.27
CA ASN A 2 -2.32 -3.53 9.10
C ASN A 2 -1.47 -3.90 7.89
N GLY A 3 -1.96 -4.86 7.11
CA GLY A 3 -1.37 -5.26 5.84
C GLY A 3 -1.91 -4.40 4.72
N TYR A 4 -1.03 -3.88 3.89
CA TYR A 4 -1.35 -3.11 2.69
C TYR A 4 -0.68 -3.72 1.46
N VAL A 5 -1.36 -3.67 0.32
CA VAL A 5 -0.75 -3.93 -0.98
C VAL A 5 -0.51 -2.60 -1.66
N ALA A 6 0.75 -2.33 -2.00
CA ALA A 6 1.16 -1.13 -2.70
C ALA A 6 1.43 -1.43 -4.18
N PHE A 7 0.96 -0.54 -5.04
CA PHE A 7 1.10 -0.61 -6.49
C PHE A 7 1.87 0.59 -7.00
N TYR A 8 2.85 0.36 -7.87
CA TYR A 8 3.62 1.42 -8.50
C TYR A 8 4.17 1.01 -9.87
N LYS A 9 3.71 1.67 -10.94
CA LYS A 9 4.15 1.43 -12.33
C LYS A 9 4.14 -0.05 -12.72
N GLY A 10 3.02 -0.74 -12.46
CA GLY A 10 2.86 -2.18 -12.75
C GLY A 10 3.59 -3.12 -11.78
N ARG A 11 4.32 -2.58 -10.78
CA ARG A 11 4.93 -3.36 -9.71
C ARG A 11 4.01 -3.42 -8.49
N ARG A 12 4.09 -4.52 -7.74
CA ARG A 12 3.35 -4.73 -6.49
C ARG A 12 4.28 -5.09 -5.34
N THR A 13 3.95 -4.67 -4.13
CA THR A 13 4.62 -5.12 -2.89
C THR A 13 3.64 -5.14 -1.73
N GLU A 14 3.87 -6.00 -0.76
CA GLU A 14 3.11 -6.05 0.49
C GLU A 14 3.86 -5.30 1.58
N VAL A 15 3.13 -4.54 2.40
CA VAL A 15 3.69 -3.65 3.41
C VAL A 15 2.87 -3.74 4.68
N GLN A 16 3.55 -3.93 5.81
CA GLN A 16 2.94 -3.87 7.13
C GLN A 16 3.14 -2.47 7.71
N ALA A 17 2.05 -1.80 8.08
CA ALA A 17 2.11 -0.44 8.64
C ALA A 17 0.94 -0.17 9.59
N ALA A 18 1.06 0.87 10.41
CA ALA A 18 -0.04 1.32 11.26
C ALA A 18 -1.12 2.07 10.44
N THR A 19 -0.69 2.85 9.44
CA THR A 19 -1.56 3.68 8.62
C THR A 19 -1.26 3.51 7.13
N SER A 20 -2.21 3.88 6.28
CA SER A 20 -2.03 3.88 4.82
C SER A 20 -0.94 4.87 4.38
N PHE A 21 -0.78 5.99 5.10
CA PHE A 21 0.28 6.97 4.80
C PHE A 21 1.66 6.41 5.08
N ASP A 22 1.84 5.69 6.19
CA ASP A 22 3.10 5.01 6.51
C ASP A 22 3.37 3.88 5.52
N ALA A 23 2.36 3.12 5.12
CA ALA A 23 2.48 2.11 4.08
C ALA A 23 2.96 2.72 2.76
N GLN A 24 2.41 3.87 2.36
CA GLN A 24 2.81 4.57 1.14
C GLN A 24 4.27 5.04 1.21
N LYS A 25 4.72 5.59 2.34
CA LYS A 25 6.12 5.99 2.53
C LYS A 25 7.08 4.80 2.44
N THR A 26 6.77 3.71 3.14
CA THR A 26 7.58 2.49 3.11
C THR A 26 7.62 1.88 1.71
N ALA A 27 6.49 1.84 1.01
CA ALA A 27 6.42 1.40 -0.37
C ALA A 27 7.20 2.32 -1.32
N ALA A 28 7.10 3.64 -1.16
CA ALA A 28 7.82 4.61 -1.98
C ALA A 28 9.34 4.46 -1.80
N ALA A 29 9.81 4.22 -0.57
CA ALA A 29 11.22 3.92 -0.29
C ALA A 29 11.65 2.60 -0.96
N PHE A 30 10.85 1.54 -0.83
CA PHE A 30 11.10 0.25 -1.48
C PHE A 30 11.20 0.36 -3.01
N PHE A 31 10.27 1.07 -3.64
CA PHE A 31 10.26 1.28 -5.09
C PHE A 31 11.26 2.33 -5.58
N LYS A 32 12.00 2.98 -4.66
CA LYS A 32 12.92 4.09 -4.92
C LYS A 32 12.25 5.24 -5.68
N VAL A 33 11.01 5.56 -5.30
CA VAL A 33 10.25 6.66 -5.90
C VAL A 33 10.85 7.98 -5.43
N ASN A 34 10.91 8.97 -6.33
CA ASN A 34 11.26 10.32 -5.93
C ASN A 34 10.27 10.78 -4.83
N PRO A 35 10.72 11.27 -3.67
CA PRO A 35 9.83 11.69 -2.58
C PRO A 35 8.74 12.67 -3.01
N LYS A 36 9.05 13.55 -3.98
CA LYS A 36 8.08 14.50 -4.56
C LYS A 36 6.95 13.82 -5.32
N LYS A 37 7.12 12.55 -5.69
CA LYS A 37 6.19 11.71 -6.48
C LYS A 37 5.66 10.53 -5.67
N ALA A 38 5.78 10.54 -4.34
CA ALA A 38 5.26 9.46 -3.50
C ALA A 38 3.74 9.24 -3.70
N TYR A 39 3.01 10.28 -4.12
CA TYR A 39 1.59 10.21 -4.49
C TYR A 39 1.29 9.28 -5.68
N GLU A 40 2.30 8.92 -6.51
CA GLU A 40 2.13 7.94 -7.60
C GLU A 40 2.00 6.50 -7.06
N VAL A 41 2.33 6.26 -5.78
CA VAL A 41 2.17 4.95 -5.14
C VAL A 41 0.77 4.83 -4.59
N THR A 42 -0.01 3.90 -5.11
CA THR A 42 -1.34 3.56 -4.61
C THR A 42 -1.22 2.45 -3.57
N VAL A 43 -1.88 2.61 -2.43
CA VAL A 43 -1.94 1.57 -1.38
C VAL A 43 -3.38 1.15 -1.13
N MET A 44 -3.61 -0.15 -0.99
CA MET A 44 -4.90 -0.74 -0.67
C MET A 44 -4.78 -1.57 0.61
N LEU A 45 -5.74 -1.42 1.51
CA LEU A 45 -5.80 -2.20 2.75
C LEU A 45 -6.14 -3.65 2.41
N ALA A 46 -5.28 -4.59 2.79
CA ALA A 46 -5.44 -6.01 2.55
C ALA A 46 -5.67 -6.81 3.83
N GLU A 47 -5.23 -6.29 4.98
CA GLU A 47 -5.44 -6.90 6.29
C GLU A 47 -5.63 -5.81 7.34
N LYS A 48 -6.65 -5.94 8.18
CA LYS A 48 -6.92 -5.05 9.30
C LYS A 48 -7.08 -5.87 10.56
N ASP A 49 -6.27 -5.58 11.58
CA ASP A 49 -6.32 -6.27 12.88
C ASP A 49 -6.30 -7.81 12.77
N GLY A 50 -5.51 -8.35 11.83
CA GLY A 50 -5.39 -9.80 11.59
C GLY A 50 -6.49 -10.40 10.71
N GLN A 51 -7.45 -9.59 10.23
CA GLN A 51 -8.51 -10.03 9.35
C GLN A 51 -8.25 -9.58 7.92
N GLN A 52 -8.32 -10.52 6.98
CA GLN A 52 -8.18 -10.23 5.56
C GLN A 52 -9.35 -9.35 5.08
N VAL A 53 -9.02 -8.29 4.37
CA VAL A 53 -9.99 -7.39 3.73
C VAL A 53 -10.02 -7.72 2.24
N VAL A 54 -11.19 -8.14 1.76
CA VAL A 54 -11.43 -8.39 0.34
C VAL A 54 -12.25 -7.23 -0.23
N HIS A 55 -11.70 -6.55 -1.24
CA HIS A 55 -12.42 -5.50 -1.96
C HIS A 55 -13.10 -6.11 -3.19
N THR A 56 -14.43 -6.19 -3.15
CA THR A 56 -15.24 -6.59 -4.29
C THR A 56 -15.76 -5.34 -5.01
N PRO A 57 -15.50 -5.17 -6.31
CA PRO A 57 -16.20 -4.16 -7.09
C PRO A 57 -17.67 -4.58 -7.23
N ASP A 58 -18.60 -3.75 -6.74
CA ASP A 58 -20.01 -3.83 -7.12
C ASP A 58 -20.17 -3.04 -8.43
N PHE A 59 -20.74 -3.69 -9.45
CA PHE A 59 -20.96 -3.15 -10.79
C PHE A 59 -22.43 -2.82 -11.02
#